data_AF-A0A1H6DU59-F1
#
_entry.id   AF-A0A1H6DU59-F1
#
_cell.length_a   1.000
_cell.length_b   1.000
_cell.length_c   1.000
_cell.angle_alpha   90.00
_cell.angle_beta   90.00
_cell.angle_gamma   90.00
#
_symmetry.space_group_name_H-M   'P 1'
#
loop_
_entity.id
_entity.type
_entity.pdbx_description
1 polymer ?
#
loop_
_entity_poly.entity_id
_entity_poly.type
_entity_poly.pdbx_seq_one_letter_code
_entity_poly.pdbx_strand_id
1 'polypeptide(L)'
;MSIQLHEENGGRLIVVQVSGTLVKADYEQFVPEFERLVREHGKLRLLFDMSGFHGWELSAAWEDLKFGVKHLSDIERLAMIGEKKWQQGMAVFCKPFTKAQIRYFDHTEVAEARRWIEQEDRTD
;
A
#
# COMPACT_ATOMS: atom_id res chain seq x y z
N MET A 1 -10.01 10.75 9.54
CA MET A 1 -8.71 10.28 9.02
C MET A 1 -9.03 9.40 7.85
N SER A 2 -8.32 9.58 6.75
CA SER A 2 -8.62 8.89 5.49
C SER A 2 -7.85 7.59 5.33
N ILE A 3 -6.87 7.32 6.21
CA ILE A 3 -6.10 6.08 6.27
C ILE A 3 -6.42 5.33 7.57
N GLN A 4 -6.67 4.03 7.46
CA GLN A 4 -6.70 3.07 8.57
C GLN A 4 -5.66 1.97 8.29
N LEU A 5 -4.85 1.64 9.29
CA LEU A 5 -3.80 0.63 9.20
C LEU A 5 -4.12 -0.52 10.16
N HIS A 6 -4.08 -1.74 9.63
CA HIS A 6 -4.28 -2.96 10.39
C HIS A 6 -3.11 -3.91 10.15
N GLU A 7 -2.54 -4.42 11.24
CA GLU A 7 -1.50 -5.44 11.20
C GLU A 7 -2.15 -6.83 11.21
N GLU A 8 -1.76 -7.67 10.25
CA GLU A 8 -2.19 -9.06 10.12
C GLU A 8 -0.95 -9.97 10.03
N ASN A 9 -1.14 -11.29 10.21
CA ASN A 9 -0.07 -12.30 10.10
C ASN A 9 1.18 -12.00 10.96
N GLY A 10 0.95 -11.54 12.20
CA GLY A 10 2.02 -11.20 13.13
C GLY A 10 2.87 -10.01 12.68
N GLY A 11 2.26 -9.04 11.98
CA GLY A 11 2.87 -7.77 11.57
C GLY A 11 3.55 -7.79 10.19
N ARG A 12 3.59 -8.95 9.51
CA ARG A 12 4.18 -9.08 8.17
C ARG A 12 3.23 -8.65 7.04
N LEU A 13 1.93 -8.72 7.28
CA LEU A 13 0.91 -8.20 6.37
C LEU A 13 0.34 -6.92 6.96
N ILE A 14 0.43 -5.83 6.21
CA ILE A 14 -0.22 -4.57 6.56
C ILE A 14 -1.40 -4.37 5.63
N VAL A 15 -2.58 -4.21 6.20
CA VAL A 15 -3.80 -3.81 5.49
C VAL A 15 -4.00 -2.32 5.69
N VAL A 16 -3.98 -1.57 4.60
CA VAL A 16 -4.19 -0.13 4.58
C VAL A 16 -5.52 0.14 3.88
N GLN A 17 -6.50 0.60 4.64
CA GLN A 17 -7.79 1.01 4.09
C GLN A 17 -7.82 2.51 3.91
N VAL A 18 -8.17 2.93 2.70
CA VAL A 18 -8.22 4.33 2.29
C VAL A 18 -9.65 4.69 1.94
N SER A 19 -10.14 5.78 2.56
CA SER A 19 -11.46 6.32 2.28
C SER A 19 -11.44 7.84 2.16
N GLY A 20 -12.27 8.38 1.27
CA GLY A 20 -12.34 9.80 0.99
C GLY A 20 -11.11 10.29 0.23
N THR A 21 -10.66 11.50 0.57
CA THR A 21 -9.57 12.19 -0.14
C THR A 21 -8.31 12.17 0.72
N LEU A 22 -7.23 11.60 0.19
CA LEU A 22 -5.94 11.59 0.89
C LEU A 22 -5.30 12.97 0.90
N VAL A 23 -4.97 13.44 2.10
CA VAL A 23 -4.26 14.71 2.32
C VAL A 23 -2.87 14.46 2.90
N LYS A 24 -2.02 15.51 2.94
CA LYS A 24 -0.64 15.42 3.43
C LYS A 24 -0.55 14.82 4.84
N ALA A 25 -1.46 15.22 5.74
CA ALA A 25 -1.45 14.77 7.12
C ALA A 25 -1.67 13.25 7.26
N ASP A 26 -2.43 12.61 6.35
CA ASP A 26 -2.61 11.17 6.38
C ASP A 26 -1.28 10.43 6.08
N TYR A 27 -0.49 10.96 5.14
CA TYR A 27 0.82 10.41 4.80
C TYR A 27 1.87 10.63 5.90
N GLU A 28 1.85 11.80 6.55
CA GLU A 28 2.73 12.10 7.69
C GLU A 28 2.50 11.16 8.87
N GLN A 29 1.30 10.58 9.00
CA GLN A 29 0.99 9.56 10.00
C GLN A 29 1.30 8.14 9.51
N PHE A 30 1.00 7.83 8.25
CA PHE A 30 1.21 6.49 7.68
C PHE A 30 2.69 6.11 7.62
N VAL A 31 3.57 7.03 7.19
CA VAL A 31 4.98 6.71 6.93
C VAL A 31 5.75 6.29 8.19
N PRO A 32 5.69 7.00 9.33
CA PRO A 32 6.40 6.58 10.52
C PRO A 32 5.98 5.18 11.02
N GLU A 33 4.69 4.85 10.95
CA GLU A 33 4.17 3.53 11.32
C GLU A 33 4.65 2.45 10.35
N PHE A 34 4.59 2.72 9.04
CA PHE A 34 5.12 1.81 8.04
C PHE A 34 6.62 1.54 8.26
N GLU A 35 7.42 2.58 8.47
CA GLU A 35 8.85 2.42 8.75
C GLU A 35 9.13 1.68 10.06
N ARG A 36 8.31 1.87 11.10
CA ARG A 36 8.41 1.12 12.35
C ARG A 36 8.25 -0.38 12.08
N LEU A 37 7.24 -0.76 11.30
CA LEU A 37 6.95 -2.16 10.96
C LEU A 37 8.02 -2.78 10.06
N VAL A 38 8.60 -2.00 9.12
CA VAL A 38 9.74 -2.47 8.33
C VAL A 38 10.94 -2.76 9.21
N ARG A 39 11.24 -1.88 10.18
CA ARG A 39 12.35 -2.11 11.12
C ARG A 39 12.13 -3.34 12.01
N GLU A 40 10.89 -3.63 12.35
CA GLU A 40 10.52 -4.74 13.25
C GLU A 40 10.51 -6.09 12.54
N HIS A 41 9.92 -6.16 11.34
CA HIS A 41 9.69 -7.42 10.62
C HIS A 41 10.62 -7.60 9.41
N GLY A 42 11.39 -6.57 9.05
CA GLY A 42 12.19 -6.53 7.84
C GLY A 42 11.30 -6.37 6.62
N LYS A 43 10.97 -7.49 5.98
CA LYS A 43 10.21 -7.50 4.74
C LYS A 43 8.72 -7.58 4.99
N LEU A 44 7.96 -6.74 4.27
CA LEU A 44 6.53 -6.58 4.47
C LEU A 44 5.72 -6.87 3.21
N ARG A 45 4.46 -7.23 3.42
CA ARG A 45 3.43 -7.30 2.39
C ARG A 45 2.37 -6.26 2.68
N LEU A 46 1.91 -5.57 1.65
CA LEU A 46 0.95 -4.48 1.76
C LEU A 46 -0.31 -4.81 0.96
N LEU A 47 -1.47 -4.74 1.61
CA LEU A 47 -2.77 -4.75 0.95
C LEU A 47 -3.39 -3.36 1.09
N PHE A 48 -3.51 -2.66 -0.04
CA PHE A 48 -3.99 -1.29 -0.11
C PHE A 48 -5.41 -1.29 -0.68
N ASP A 49 -6.39 -1.12 0.21
CA ASP A 49 -7.82 -1.09 -0.13
C ASP A 49 -8.29 0.35 -0.33
N MET A 50 -8.62 0.68 -1.58
CA MET A 50 -9.08 1.99 -2.01
C MET A 50 -10.56 1.96 -2.44
N SER A 51 -11.33 0.99 -1.96
CA SER A 51 -12.76 0.87 -2.29
C SER A 51 -13.57 2.13 -1.94
N GLY A 52 -13.15 2.90 -0.93
CA GLY A 52 -13.75 4.19 -0.55
C GLY A 52 -13.00 5.41 -1.05
N PHE A 53 -12.01 5.26 -1.93
CA PHE A 53 -11.09 6.34 -2.31
C PHE A 53 -11.66 7.26 -3.39
N HIS A 54 -11.63 8.57 -3.10
CA HIS A 54 -12.16 9.61 -3.98
C HIS A 54 -11.08 10.47 -4.65
N GLY A 55 -9.80 10.31 -4.27
CA GLY A 55 -8.68 11.01 -4.89
C GLY A 55 -7.64 11.49 -3.88
N TRP A 56 -6.53 12.02 -4.37
CA TRP A 56 -5.52 12.67 -3.54
C TRP A 56 -5.41 14.14 -3.94
N GLU A 57 -5.33 15.04 -2.97
CA GLU A 57 -5.23 16.49 -3.26
C GLU A 57 -3.83 16.90 -3.72
N LEU A 58 -2.80 16.12 -3.38
CA LEU A 58 -1.42 16.57 -3.51
C LEU A 58 -0.55 15.51 -4.15
N SER A 59 -0.47 15.54 -5.48
CA SER A 59 0.59 14.89 -6.25
C SER A 59 1.98 15.25 -5.70
N ALA A 60 2.18 16.50 -5.28
CA ALA A 60 3.45 16.99 -4.73
C ALA A 60 3.81 16.40 -3.36
N ALA A 61 2.84 16.31 -2.43
CA ALA A 61 3.09 15.71 -1.12
C ALA A 61 3.40 14.22 -1.24
N TRP A 62 2.75 13.54 -2.20
CA TRP A 62 3.08 12.16 -2.53
C TRP A 62 4.50 12.03 -3.09
N GLU A 63 4.92 12.90 -4.02
CA GLU A 63 6.29 12.92 -4.51
C GLU A 63 7.31 13.14 -3.38
N ASP A 64 7.12 14.15 -2.53
CA ASP A 64 8.00 14.43 -1.38
C ASP A 64 8.11 13.23 -0.42
N LEU A 65 6.99 12.53 -0.19
CA LEU A 65 6.94 11.32 0.62
C LEU A 65 7.76 10.18 0.00
N LYS A 66 7.61 9.93 -1.31
CA LYS A 66 8.39 8.89 -2.01
C LYS A 66 9.89 9.10 -1.89
N PHE A 67 10.33 10.35 -2.00
CA PHE A 67 11.75 10.69 -1.87
C PHE A 67 12.28 10.48 -0.44
N GLY A 68 11.39 10.57 0.56
CA GLY A 68 11.72 10.32 1.97
C GLY A 68 11.76 8.85 2.37
N VAL A 69 10.88 8.01 1.81
CA VAL A 69 10.74 6.60 2.26
C VAL A 69 11.82 5.72 1.63
N LYS A 70 12.89 5.48 2.39
CA LYS A 70 13.99 4.56 2.01
C LYS A 70 13.59 3.09 1.98
N HIS A 71 12.47 2.76 2.62
CA HIS A 71 12.03 1.41 2.92
C HIS A 71 11.00 0.83 1.94
N LEU A 72 10.62 1.55 0.88
CA LEU A 72 9.70 1.01 -0.14
C LEU A 72 10.29 -0.18 -0.90
N SER A 73 11.62 -0.34 -0.86
CA SER A 73 12.33 -1.53 -1.38
C SER A 73 12.20 -2.77 -0.50
N ASP A 74 11.73 -2.63 0.75
CA ASP A 74 11.54 -3.73 1.70
C ASP A 74 10.14 -4.37 1.58
N ILE A 75 9.33 -3.88 0.63
CA ILE A 75 8.02 -4.45 0.32
C ILE A 75 8.21 -5.57 -0.71
N GLU A 76 7.76 -6.77 -0.35
CA GLU A 76 7.83 -7.94 -1.24
C GLU A 76 6.64 -8.00 -2.18
N ARG A 77 5.45 -7.71 -1.66
CA ARG A 77 4.19 -7.76 -2.41
C ARG A 77 3.28 -6.61 -2.05
N LEU A 78 2.63 -6.06 -3.06
CA LEU A 78 1.65 -4.99 -2.97
C LEU A 78 0.38 -5.39 -3.72
N ALA A 79 -0.69 -5.67 -2.97
CA ALA A 79 -2.02 -5.86 -3.53
C ALA A 79 -2.78 -4.53 -3.45
N MET A 80 -3.33 -4.07 -4.57
CA MET A 80 -4.09 -2.82 -4.63
C MET A 80 -5.52 -3.14 -5.06
N ILE A 81 -6.50 -2.76 -4.26
CA ILE A 81 -7.91 -3.02 -4.49
C ILE A 81 -8.60 -1.70 -4.78
N GLY A 82 -9.30 -1.57 -5.90
CA GLY A 82 -10.08 -0.37 -6.17
C GLY A 82 -10.80 -0.36 -7.51
N GLU A 83 -11.26 0.83 -7.93
CA GLU A 83 -11.88 1.05 -9.24
C GLU A 83 -10.88 1.38 -10.36
N LYS A 84 -11.15 0.90 -11.59
CA LYS A 84 -10.28 1.07 -12.77
C LYS A 84 -9.81 2.51 -13.03
N LYS A 85 -10.60 3.51 -12.65
CA LYS A 85 -10.25 4.95 -12.77
C LYS A 85 -8.95 5.31 -12.05
N TRP A 86 -8.58 4.57 -11.01
CA TRP A 86 -7.37 4.79 -10.22
C TRP A 86 -6.13 4.10 -10.80
N GLN A 87 -6.27 3.20 -11.78
CA GLN A 87 -5.15 2.44 -12.36
C GLN A 87 -4.05 3.35 -12.92
N GLN A 88 -4.41 4.45 -13.58
CA GLN A 88 -3.43 5.40 -14.12
C GLN A 88 -2.68 6.15 -13.02
N GLY A 89 -3.39 6.60 -11.97
CA GLY A 89 -2.76 7.23 -10.81
C GLY A 89 -1.88 6.27 -10.02
N MET A 90 -2.29 5.00 -9.95
CA MET A 90 -1.56 3.93 -9.27
C MET A 90 -0.20 3.66 -9.89
N ALA A 91 -0.03 3.84 -11.20
CA ALA A 91 1.28 3.69 -11.84
C ALA A 91 2.31 4.64 -11.21
N VAL A 92 1.92 5.89 -10.95
CA VAL A 92 2.77 6.89 -10.28
C VAL A 92 3.01 6.54 -8.82
N PHE A 93 2.00 5.99 -8.14
CA PHE A 93 2.12 5.46 -6.79
C PHE A 93 3.10 4.29 -6.71
N CYS A 94 3.08 3.38 -7.69
CA CYS A 94 3.87 2.16 -7.70
C CYS A 94 5.32 2.34 -8.13
N LYS A 95 5.67 3.45 -8.80
CA LYS A 95 7.04 3.73 -9.27
C LYS A 95 8.17 3.45 -8.27
N PRO A 96 8.10 3.85 -6.98
CA PRO A 96 9.16 3.60 -6.02
C PRO A 96 9.21 2.14 -5.51
N PHE A 97 8.16 1.36 -5.73
CA PHE A 97 8.05 -0.04 -5.30
C PHE A 97 8.70 -0.98 -6.33
N THR A 98 9.92 -0.65 -6.77
CA THR A 98 10.57 -1.31 -7.91
C THR A 98 10.91 -2.78 -7.68
N LYS A 99 11.03 -3.22 -6.42
CA LYS A 99 11.30 -4.61 -6.04
C LYS A 99 10.07 -5.40 -5.63
N ALA A 100 8.94 -4.72 -5.44
CA ALA A 100 7.71 -5.38 -5.02
C ALA A 100 7.04 -6.06 -6.22
N GLN A 101 6.46 -7.23 -6.01
CA GLN A 101 5.45 -7.74 -6.93
C GLN A 101 4.18 -6.92 -6.69
N ILE A 102 3.65 -6.28 -7.73
CA ILE A 102 2.49 -5.39 -7.60
C ILE A 102 1.35 -5.98 -8.41
N ARG A 103 0.18 -6.14 -7.79
CA ARG A 103 -1.03 -6.59 -8.48
C ARG A 103 -2.22 -5.74 -8.10
N TYR A 104 -2.95 -5.35 -9.15
CA TYR A 104 -4.19 -4.61 -9.02
C TYR A 104 -5.38 -5.59 -9.10
N PHE A 105 -6.38 -5.35 -8.26
CA PHE A 105 -7.62 -6.09 -8.16
C PHE A 105 -8.78 -5.11 -8.19
N ASP A 106 -9.88 -5.50 -8.82
CA ASP A 106 -11.11 -4.71 -8.74
C ASP A 106 -11.67 -4.72 -7.31
N HIS A 107 -12.42 -3.70 -6.93
CA HIS A 107 -13.12 -3.65 -5.65
C HIS A 107 -14.04 -4.86 -5.39
N THR A 108 -14.47 -5.57 -6.42
CA THR A 108 -15.22 -6.83 -6.29
C THR A 108 -14.36 -8.07 -6.01
N GLU A 109 -13.04 -7.97 -6.17
CA GLU A 109 -12.07 -9.08 -6.11
C GLU A 109 -11.28 -9.12 -4.79
N VAL A 110 -11.81 -8.53 -3.71
CA VAL A 110 -11.13 -8.45 -2.39
C VAL A 110 -10.63 -9.80 -1.91
N ALA A 111 -11.43 -10.85 -2.09
CA ALA A 111 -11.08 -12.21 -1.68
C ALA A 111 -9.88 -12.77 -2.47
N GLU A 112 -9.75 -12.42 -3.76
CA GLU A 112 -8.61 -12.82 -4.58
C GLU A 112 -7.35 -12.05 -4.18
N ALA A 113 -7.48 -10.75 -3.93
CA ALA A 113 -6.39 -9.91 -3.45
C ALA A 113 -5.79 -10.43 -2.14
N ARG A 114 -6.65 -10.81 -1.19
CA ARG A 114 -6.23 -11.42 0.08
C ARG A 114 -5.53 -12.75 -0.11
N ARG A 115 -6.09 -13.64 -0.92
CA ARG A 115 -5.43 -14.93 -1.22
C ARG A 115 -4.06 -14.73 -1.85
N TRP A 116 -3.93 -13.79 -2.78
CA TRP A 116 -2.68 -13.52 -3.46
C TRP A 116 -1.62 -12.88 -2.54
N ILE A 117 -2.00 -11.95 -1.66
CA ILE A 117 -1.04 -11.33 -0.75
C ILE A 117 -0.55 -12.31 0.33
N GLU A 118 -1.40 -13.25 0.73
CA GLU A 118 -1.09 -14.26 1.75
C GLU A 118 -0.27 -15.44 1.20
N GLN A 119 -0.38 -15.74 -0.10
CA GLN A 119 0.41 -16.79 -0.73
C GLN A 119 1.89 -16.65 -0.39
N GLU A 120 2.47 -17.67 0.23
CA GLU A 120 3.92 -17.76 0.39
C GLU A 120 4.54 -18.00 -0.98
N ASP A 121 5.58 -17.24 -1.32
CA ASP A 121 6.45 -17.59 -2.44
C ASP A 121 7.07 -18.94 -2.10
N ARG A 122 6.46 -20.04 -2.59
CA ARG A 122 7.10 -21.36 -2.63
C ARG A 122 8.39 -21.18 -3.42
N THR A 123 9.48 -20.99 -2.68
CA THR A 123 10.83 -21.04 -3.23
C THR A 123 11.10 -22.51 -3.47
N ASP A 124 10.95 -22.95 -4.73
CA ASP A 124 11.46 -24.23 -5.20
C ASP A 124 12.98 -24.09 -5.45
#